data_AF-A0A0L8HKG7-F1
#
_entry.id   AF-A0A0L8HKG7-F1
#
_cell.length_a   1.000
_cell.length_b   1.000
_cell.length_c   1.000
_cell.angle_alpha   90.00
_cell.angle_beta   90.00
_cell.angle_gamma   90.00
#
_symmetry.space_group_name_H-M   'P 1'
#
loop_
_entity.id
_entity.type
_entity.pdbx_description
1 polymer ?
#
loop_
_entity_poly.entity_id
_entity_poly.type
_entity_poly.pdbx_seq_one_letter_code
_entity_poly.pdbx_strand_id
1 'polypeptide(L)'
;MPRGRPAAQHLIVAENEILTRELILEEKWKICDLSSSSRYRMLEWCARRRLIRNKFTCDDCLVPCGLITRGDRIDGKEWYCKQCKKKEICPLQFIF
;
A
#
# COMPACT_ATOMS: atom_id res chain seq x y z
N MET A 1 14.84 -21.36 -18.68
CA MET A 1 13.71 -21.57 -17.76
C MET A 1 13.89 -20.65 -16.55
N PRO A 2 13.18 -19.51 -16.41
CA PRO A 2 13.25 -18.76 -15.18
C PRO A 2 12.53 -19.57 -14.08
N ARG A 3 13.33 -20.19 -13.21
CA ARG A 3 12.86 -20.81 -11.97
C ARG A 3 12.62 -19.69 -10.97
N GLY A 4 11.37 -19.29 -10.82
CA GLY A 4 10.96 -18.34 -9.80
C GLY A 4 9.45 -18.35 -9.67
N ARG A 5 8.94 -18.80 -8.52
CA ARG A 5 7.52 -18.66 -8.16
C ARG A 5 7.18 -17.17 -8.31
N PRO A 6 6.11 -16.77 -9.04
CA PRO A 6 5.70 -15.39 -9.08
C PRO A 6 5.54 -14.90 -7.64
N ALA A 7 6.13 -13.74 -7.33
CA ALA A 7 5.98 -13.15 -6.01
C ALA A 7 4.48 -12.97 -5.76
N ALA A 8 3.97 -13.58 -4.70
CA ALA A 8 2.60 -13.34 -4.28
C ALA A 8 2.41 -11.83 -4.12
N GLN A 9 1.33 -11.31 -4.71
CA GLN A 9 0.98 -9.91 -4.59
C GLN A 9 0.82 -9.57 -3.11
N HIS A 10 1.67 -8.68 -2.59
CA HIS A 10 1.61 -8.31 -1.18
C HIS A 10 0.57 -7.21 -1.02
N LEU A 11 -0.50 -7.50 -0.28
CA LEU A 11 -1.51 -6.52 0.08
C LEU A 11 -1.09 -5.80 1.37
N ILE A 12 -1.42 -4.51 1.50
CA ILE A 12 -1.21 -3.77 2.75
C ILE A 12 -2.25 -4.22 3.79
N VAL A 13 -3.50 -4.34 3.36
CA VAL A 13 -4.64 -4.86 4.12
C VAL A 13 -5.43 -5.85 3.27
N ALA A 14 -6.14 -6.78 3.88
CA ALA A 14 -6.92 -7.75 3.13
C ALA A 14 -8.07 -7.04 2.36
N GLU A 15 -8.48 -7.58 1.21
CA GLU A 15 -9.49 -6.91 0.36
C GLU A 15 -10.85 -6.74 1.06
N ASN A 16 -11.18 -7.64 2.00
CA ASN A 16 -12.38 -7.54 2.85
C ASN A 16 -12.29 -6.45 3.93
N GLU A 17 -11.12 -5.89 4.19
CA GLU A 17 -10.92 -4.79 5.14
C GLU A 17 -10.97 -3.41 4.45
N ILE A 18 -11.01 -3.39 3.12
CA ILE A 18 -11.12 -2.14 2.35
C ILE A 18 -12.55 -1.63 2.47
N LEU A 19 -12.67 -0.41 2.98
CA LEU A 19 -13.96 0.24 3.17
C LEU A 19 -14.54 0.68 1.83
N THR A 20 -15.86 0.54 1.71
CA THR A 20 -16.62 1.16 0.62
C THR A 20 -16.69 2.66 0.82
N ARG A 21 -16.98 3.39 -0.25
CA ARG A 21 -17.04 4.87 -0.21
C ARG A 21 -18.07 5.38 0.81
N GLU A 22 -19.19 4.68 0.95
CA GLU A 22 -20.25 5.01 1.91
C GLU A 22 -19.73 4.91 3.35
N LEU A 23 -19.10 3.78 3.70
CA LEU A 23 -18.53 3.56 5.02
C LEU A 23 -17.43 4.58 5.37
N ILE A 24 -16.62 4.99 4.38
CA ILE A 24 -15.59 6.03 4.58
C ILE A 24 -16.23 7.38 4.92
N LEU A 25 -17.36 7.72 4.29
CA LEU A 25 -18.06 8.98 4.52
C LEU A 25 -18.83 8.99 5.85
N GLU A 26 -19.31 7.84 6.30
CA GLU A 26 -19.99 7.70 7.59
C GLU A 26 -19.02 7.64 8.78
N GLU A 27 -17.76 7.29 8.54
CA GLU A 27 -16.76 7.15 9.58
C GLU A 27 -16.35 8.50 10.17
N LYS A 28 -16.55 8.66 11.48
CA LYS A 28 -16.06 9.82 12.24
C LYS A 28 -14.70 9.48 12.86
N TRP A 29 -13.65 10.15 12.43
CA TRP A 29 -12.31 10.01 12.99
C TRP A 29 -11.79 11.35 13.50
N LYS A 30 -10.98 11.31 14.56
CA LYS A 30 -10.24 12.47 15.06
C LYS A 30 -8.78 12.36 14.63
N ILE A 31 -8.19 13.47 14.21
CA ILE A 31 -6.76 13.54 13.82
C ILE A 31 -5.84 12.98 14.92
N CYS A 32 -6.20 13.19 16.20
CA CYS A 32 -5.45 12.68 17.35
C CYS A 32 -5.32 11.15 17.38
N ASP A 33 -6.33 10.43 16.87
CA ASP A 33 -6.32 8.96 16.83
C ASP A 33 -5.35 8.44 15.74
N LEU A 34 -5.16 9.23 14.67
CA LEU A 34 -4.16 8.95 13.65
C LEU A 34 -2.74 9.31 14.10
N SER A 35 -2.56 10.49 14.71
CA SER A 35 -1.22 10.99 15.06
C SER A 35 -0.56 10.21 16.19
N SER A 36 -1.35 9.52 17.02
CA SER A 36 -0.87 8.64 18.10
C SER A 36 -0.55 7.22 17.64
N SER A 37 -0.95 6.86 16.41
CA SER A 37 -0.76 5.52 15.86
C SER A 37 0.63 5.33 15.26
N SER A 38 1.12 4.10 15.25
CA SER A 38 2.40 3.79 14.58
C SER A 38 2.31 4.04 13.08
N ARG A 39 3.42 4.40 12.44
CA ARG A 39 3.50 4.63 10.98
C ARG A 39 2.90 3.47 10.16
N TYR A 40 3.09 2.24 10.62
CA TYR A 40 2.50 1.05 10.01
C TYR A 40 0.96 1.08 10.06
N ARG A 41 0.38 1.42 11.22
CA ARG A 41 -1.08 1.56 11.36
C ARG A 41 -1.65 2.70 10.55
N MET A 42 -0.91 3.80 10.36
CA MET A 42 -1.30 4.87 9.45
C MET A 42 -1.37 4.37 7.99
N LEU A 43 -0.41 3.56 7.56
CA LEU A 43 -0.45 2.97 6.22
C LEU A 43 -1.63 2.01 6.03
N GLU A 44 -1.91 1.16 7.02
CA GLU A 44 -3.11 0.31 7.00
C GLU A 44 -4.39 1.15 6.95
N TRP A 45 -4.46 2.20 7.76
CA TRP A 45 -5.58 3.14 7.79
C TRP A 45 -5.82 3.80 6.43
N CYS A 46 -4.75 4.25 5.77
CA CYS A 46 -4.80 4.82 4.42
C CYS A 46 -5.21 3.78 3.37
N ALA A 47 -4.70 2.55 3.48
CA ALA A 47 -5.00 1.47 2.54
C ALA A 47 -6.47 1.03 2.63
N ARG A 48 -7.02 0.89 3.85
CA ARG A 48 -8.44 0.57 4.07
C ARG A 48 -9.37 1.64 3.45
N ARG A 49 -8.95 2.91 3.49
CA ARG A 49 -9.72 4.05 2.95
C ARG A 49 -9.40 4.37 1.48
N ARG A 50 -8.64 3.52 0.80
CA ARG A 50 -8.26 3.69 -0.61
C ARG A 50 -7.48 4.99 -0.90
N LEU A 51 -6.85 5.58 0.12
CA LEU A 51 -6.00 6.79 -0.01
C LEU A 51 -4.61 6.46 -0.56
N ILE A 52 -4.18 5.21 -0.38
CA ILE A 52 -3.00 4.65 -1.02
C ILE A 52 -3.39 3.37 -1.77
N ARG A 53 -2.60 3.02 -2.78
CA ARG A 53 -2.77 1.75 -3.47
C ARG A 53 -2.52 0.59 -2.50
N ASN A 54 -3.53 -0.27 -2.30
CA ASN A 54 -3.38 -1.49 -1.51
C ASN A 54 -2.48 -2.54 -2.20
N LYS A 55 -2.43 -2.49 -3.52
CA LYS A 55 -1.60 -3.35 -4.38
C LYS A 55 -1.01 -2.53 -5.53
N PHE A 56 0.20 -2.87 -5.94
CA PHE A 56 0.87 -2.22 -7.07
C PHE A 56 1.33 -3.26 -8.09
N THR A 57 1.09 -2.96 -9.35
CA THR A 57 1.58 -3.71 -10.50
C THR A 57 2.57 -2.82 -11.23
N CYS A 58 3.75 -3.33 -11.56
CA CYS A 58 4.74 -2.57 -12.31
C CYS A 58 4.24 -2.31 -13.74
N ASP A 59 4.21 -1.06 -14.19
CA ASP A 59 3.74 -0.72 -15.54
C ASP A 59 4.63 -1.32 -16.65
N ASP A 60 5.95 -1.42 -16.44
CA ASP A 60 6.85 -2.00 -17.44
C ASP A 60 6.74 -3.53 -17.54
N CYS A 61 6.63 -4.20 -16.39
CA CYS A 61 6.72 -5.65 -16.30
C CYS A 61 5.34 -6.32 -16.22
N LEU A 62 4.28 -5.55 -15.97
CA LEU A 62 2.91 -6.00 -15.71
C LEU A 62 2.81 -7.09 -14.62
N VAL A 63 3.81 -7.16 -13.74
CA VAL A 63 3.84 -8.11 -12.61
C VAL A 63 3.50 -7.42 -11.29
N PRO A 64 2.88 -8.15 -10.34
CA PRO A 64 2.67 -7.64 -8.99
C PRO A 64 4.01 -7.32 -8.31
N CYS A 65 4.09 -6.14 -7.72
CA CYS A 65 5.23 -5.73 -6.91
C CYS A 65 5.03 -6.19 -5.46
N GLY A 66 6.15 -6.46 -4.79
CA GLY A 66 6.16 -6.71 -3.35
C GLY A 66 6.29 -5.40 -2.58
N LEU A 67 5.68 -5.34 -1.39
CA LEU A 67 5.88 -4.24 -0.46
C LEU A 67 7.11 -4.54 0.41
N ILE A 68 8.09 -3.65 0.41
CA ILE A 68 9.30 -3.78 1.22
C ILE A 68 9.40 -2.64 2.23
N THR A 69 9.94 -2.91 3.42
CA THR A 69 10.25 -1.90 4.44
C THR A 69 11.64 -1.31 4.20
N ARG A 70 11.77 0.03 4.24
CA ARG A 70 13.04 0.75 4.20
C ARG A 70 13.07 1.83 5.27
N GLY A 71 14.03 1.75 6.19
CA GLY A 71 14.14 2.66 7.34
C GLY A 71 14.39 4.14 6.98
N ASP A 72 14.97 4.41 5.82
CA ASP A 72 15.40 5.77 5.40
C ASP A 72 14.31 6.66 4.79
N ARG A 73 13.06 6.18 4.65
CA ARG A 73 11.97 7.00 4.11
C ARG A 73 10.95 7.33 5.19
N ILE A 74 10.29 8.48 5.02
CA ILE A 74 9.25 9.01 5.93
C ILE A 74 8.17 7.93 6.18
N ASP A 75 7.63 7.35 5.11
CA ASP A 75 6.60 6.30 5.18
C ASP A 75 7.14 4.90 5.51
N GLY A 76 8.46 4.70 5.40
CA GLY A 76 9.11 3.44 5.75
C GLY A 76 8.80 2.24 4.86
N LYS A 77 7.98 2.38 3.80
CA LYS A 77 7.61 1.31 2.85
C LYS A 77 7.69 1.75 1.39
N GLU A 78 8.06 0.83 0.51
CA GLU A 78 8.15 1.05 -0.94
C GLU A 78 7.66 -0.19 -1.72
N TRP A 79 7.15 0.03 -2.92
CA TRP A 79 6.85 -1.04 -3.88
C TRP A 79 8.11 -1.44 -4.63
N TYR A 80 8.37 -2.74 -4.68
CA TYR A 80 9.53 -3.31 -5.34
C TYR A 80 9.12 -4.33 -6.40
N CYS A 81 9.53 -4.09 -7.64
CA CYS A 81 9.37 -5.05 -8.71
C CYS A 81 10.59 -5.99 -8.75
N LYS A 82 10.37 -7.31 -8.61
CA LYS A 82 11.46 -8.30 -8.69
C LYS A 82 11.99 -8.51 -10.10
N GLN A 83 11.18 -8.24 -11.14
CA GLN A 83 11.55 -8.44 -12.55
C GLN A 83 12.52 -7.37 -13.02
N CYS A 84 12.12 -6.09 -13.02
CA CYS A 84 12.96 -4.98 -13.47
C CYS A 84 13.81 -4.35 -12.35
N LYS A 85 13.67 -4.81 -11.10
CA LYS A 85 14.33 -4.24 -9.90
C LYS A 85 14.02 -2.75 -9.66
N LYS A 86 13.03 -2.19 -10.36
CA LYS A 86 12.55 -0.83 -10.14
C LYS A 86 11.84 -0.72 -8.80
N LYS A 87 11.93 0.48 -8.22
CA LYS A 87 11.32 0.86 -6.95
C LYS A 87 10.36 1.99 -7.23
N GLU A 88 9.16 1.85 -6.73
CA GLU A 88 8.14 2.88 -6.76
C GLU A 88 7.79 3.22 -5.32
N ILE A 89 7.81 4.51 -4.99
CA ILE A 89 7.32 4.97 -3.69
C ILE A 89 5.84 4.62 -3.64
N CYS A 90 5.30 4.18 -2.50
CA CYS A 90 3.85 4.05 -2.35
C CYS A 90 3.20 5.38 -2.74
N PRO A 91 2.56 5.49 -3.93
CA PRO A 91 2.00 6.76 -4.31
C PRO A 91 0.79 6.98 -3.41
N LEU A 92 0.79 8.09 -2.68
CA LEU A 92 -0.45 8.71 -2.18
C LEU A 92 -1.26 9.03 -3.42
N GLN A 93 -2.09 8.09 -3.84
CA GLN A 93 -3.05 8.33 -4.88
C GLN A 93 -4.19 9.08 -4.21
N PHE A 94 -4.07 10.41 -4.16
CA PHE A 94 -5.21 11.28 -3.89
C PHE A 94 -6.21 11.03 -5.01
N ILE A 95 -7.11 10.06 -4.82
CA ILE A 95 -8.28 9.87 -5.66
C ILE A 95 -9.25 10.96 -5.20
N PHE A 96 -9.16 12.14 -5.83
CA PHE A 96 -10.23 13.14 -5.79
C PHE A 96 -11.37 12.70 -6.70
#